data_AF-A0A0F9CZ82-F1
#
_entry.id   AF-A0A0F9CZ82-F1
#
_cell.length_a   1.000
_cell.length_b   1.000
_cell.length_c   1.000
_cell.angle_alpha   90.00
_cell.angle_beta   90.00
_cell.angle_gamma   90.00
#
_symmetry.space_group_name_H-M   'P 1'
#
loop_
_entity.id
_entity.type
_entity.pdbx_description
1 polymer ?
#
loop_
_entity_poly.entity_id
_entity_poly.type
_entity_poly.pdbx_seq_one_letter_code
_entity_poly.pdbx_strand_id
1 'polypeptide(L)'
;MAKDSCVRIGTVTLKITKRQKESLVFYDRLFELCERVLPGGGCDVVLLPERSAVREAELQALDGPVAMRFAELAAEAGVYLIAPMAEADGGRMYNTQVVFSPDGEMIHSYRKVHLAPCEDEQAAPGERFDVFDLPWFRAGLMICFDNHFPESARCLAVLGARVLFWPAYGDLLDRGRDAVRCRENNVYLV
;
A
#
# COMPACT_ATOMS: atom_id res chain seq x y z
N MET A 1 6.08 32.88 -6.64
CA MET A 1 4.78 32.59 -5.99
C MET A 1 4.67 31.08 -5.94
N ALA A 2 4.84 30.46 -4.77
CA ALA A 2 4.70 29.01 -4.63
C ALA A 2 3.25 28.65 -4.96
N LYS A 3 3.04 27.74 -5.93
CA LYS A 3 1.71 27.15 -6.13
C LYS A 3 1.24 26.64 -4.76
N ASP A 4 0.06 27.05 -4.32
CA ASP A 4 -0.68 26.35 -3.27
C ASP A 4 -0.63 24.87 -3.64
N SER A 5 0.17 24.10 -2.90
CA SER A 5 0.64 22.78 -3.31
C SER A 5 -0.41 21.75 -2.93
N CYS A 6 -1.61 21.90 -3.51
CA CYS A 6 -2.68 20.93 -3.35
C CYS A 6 -2.25 19.63 -4.01
N VAL A 7 -2.14 18.57 -3.21
CA VAL A 7 -1.89 17.19 -3.65
C VAL A 7 -3.22 16.44 -3.67
N ARG A 8 -3.46 15.69 -4.73
CA ARG A 8 -4.66 14.86 -4.90
C ARG A 8 -4.29 13.41 -4.71
N ILE A 9 -4.89 12.80 -3.70
CA ILE A 9 -4.67 11.40 -3.37
C ILE A 9 -5.94 10.62 -3.71
N GLY A 10 -5.79 9.64 -4.59
CA GLY A 10 -6.84 8.69 -4.96
C GLY A 10 -6.68 7.37 -4.23
N THR A 11 -7.79 6.68 -3.96
CA THR A 11 -7.79 5.32 -3.40
C THR A 11 -8.58 4.40 -4.32
N VAL A 12 -8.04 3.23 -4.63
CA VAL A 12 -8.75 2.18 -5.37
C VAL A 12 -9.22 1.11 -4.39
N THR A 13 -10.50 0.78 -4.41
CA THR A 13 -11.06 -0.30 -3.60
C THR A 13 -11.54 -1.43 -4.50
N LEU A 14 -11.02 -2.64 -4.27
CA LEU A 14 -11.43 -3.83 -5.00
C LEU A 14 -12.39 -4.67 -4.16
N LYS A 15 -13.60 -4.90 -4.66
CA LYS A 15 -14.58 -5.79 -4.03
C LYS A 15 -14.44 -7.21 -4.58
N ILE A 16 -14.04 -8.15 -3.73
CA ILE A 16 -13.85 -9.56 -4.10
C ILE A 16 -14.90 -10.42 -3.36
N THR A 17 -15.69 -11.19 -4.11
CA THR A 17 -16.63 -12.18 -3.55
C THR A 17 -15.91 -13.45 -3.08
N LYS A 18 -16.52 -14.26 -2.20
CA LYS A 18 -15.92 -15.53 -1.73
C LYS A 18 -15.50 -16.46 -2.89
N ARG A 19 -16.39 -16.67 -3.86
CA ARG A 19 -16.13 -17.48 -5.06
C ARG A 19 -14.93 -16.97 -5.87
N GLN A 20 -14.76 -15.65 -5.92
CA GLN A 20 -13.66 -14.99 -6.60
C GLN A 20 -12.33 -15.15 -5.84
N LYS A 21 -12.33 -15.22 -4.50
CA LYS A 21 -11.11 -15.52 -3.72
C LYS A 21 -10.53 -16.89 -4.06
N GLU A 22 -11.38 -17.85 -4.44
CA GLU A 22 -11.01 -19.24 -4.70
C GLU A 22 -10.55 -19.48 -6.15
N SER A 23 -10.90 -18.58 -7.09
CA SER A 23 -10.74 -18.80 -8.53
C SER A 23 -9.91 -17.74 -9.27
N LEU A 24 -9.50 -16.65 -8.62
CA LEU A 24 -8.86 -15.50 -9.29
C LEU A 24 -7.34 -15.49 -9.14
N VAL A 25 -6.70 -14.93 -10.16
CA VAL A 25 -5.43 -14.21 -10.06
C VAL A 25 -5.79 -12.79 -9.62
N PHE A 26 -5.61 -12.46 -8.33
CA PHE A 26 -5.95 -11.15 -7.78
C PHE A 26 -5.41 -9.98 -8.63
N TYR A 27 -4.17 -10.16 -9.10
CA TYR A 27 -3.44 -9.15 -9.87
C TYR A 27 -4.12 -8.80 -11.19
N ASP A 28 -4.60 -9.77 -11.96
CA ASP A 28 -5.27 -9.51 -13.23
C ASP A 28 -6.47 -8.56 -13.05
N ARG A 29 -7.27 -8.78 -12.01
CA ARG A 29 -8.43 -7.92 -11.73
C ARG A 29 -8.04 -6.55 -11.22
N LEU A 30 -6.97 -6.48 -10.45
CA LEU A 30 -6.45 -5.21 -9.99
C LEU A 30 -5.87 -4.41 -11.17
N PHE A 31 -5.18 -5.06 -12.11
CA PHE A 31 -4.67 -4.45 -13.34
C PHE A 31 -5.81 -3.97 -14.24
N GLU A 32 -6.81 -4.80 -14.54
CA GLU A 32 -8.01 -4.40 -15.29
C GLU A 32 -8.69 -3.16 -14.67
N LEU A 33 -8.74 -3.11 -13.33
CA LEU A 33 -9.31 -1.98 -12.62
C LEU A 33 -8.42 -0.73 -12.76
N CYS A 34 -7.11 -0.86 -12.58
CA CYS A 34 -6.14 0.23 -12.69
C CYS A 34 -6.15 0.85 -14.10
N GLU A 35 -6.10 0.02 -15.14
CA GLU A 35 -6.17 0.46 -16.56
C GLU A 35 -7.42 1.30 -16.84
N ARG A 36 -8.53 1.00 -16.15
CA ARG A 36 -9.78 1.75 -16.31
C ARG A 36 -9.83 3.05 -15.52
N VAL A 37 -9.19 3.13 -14.35
CA VAL A 37 -9.44 4.22 -13.38
C VAL A 37 -8.26 5.15 -13.17
N LEU A 38 -7.02 4.72 -13.47
CA LEU A 38 -5.85 5.58 -13.37
C LEU A 38 -5.83 6.67 -14.46
N PRO A 39 -6.10 6.35 -15.75
CA PRO A 39 -6.10 7.37 -16.79
C PRO A 39 -7.18 8.43 -16.56
N GLY A 40 -6.79 9.71 -16.58
CA GLY A 40 -7.71 10.84 -16.41
C GLY A 40 -8.19 11.08 -14.97
N GLY A 41 -7.70 10.32 -13.99
CA GLY A 41 -8.08 10.46 -12.57
C GLY A 41 -7.60 11.76 -11.90
N GLY A 42 -6.70 12.51 -12.54
CA GLY A 42 -6.21 13.80 -12.07
C GLY A 42 -5.56 13.77 -10.69
N CYS A 43 -5.17 12.58 -10.21
CA CYS A 43 -4.51 12.35 -8.92
C CYS A 43 -2.99 12.41 -9.08
N ASP A 44 -2.30 12.81 -8.01
CA ASP A 44 -0.84 12.83 -7.93
C ASP A 44 -0.30 11.53 -7.31
N VAL A 45 -1.05 10.96 -6.36
CA VAL A 45 -0.75 9.68 -5.69
C VAL A 45 -1.99 8.80 -5.72
N VAL A 46 -1.82 7.51 -5.99
CA VAL A 46 -2.90 6.52 -5.93
C VAL A 46 -2.52 5.36 -5.01
N LEU A 47 -3.37 5.09 -4.03
CA LEU A 47 -3.25 3.96 -3.12
C LEU A 47 -4.12 2.80 -3.58
N LEU A 48 -3.50 1.66 -3.85
CA LEU A 48 -4.17 0.38 -4.14
C LEU A 48 -4.43 -0.39 -2.83
N PRO A 49 -5.38 -1.35 -2.81
CA PRO A 49 -5.75 -2.05 -1.58
C PRO A 49 -4.63 -2.99 -1.11
N GLU A 50 -4.78 -3.54 0.10
CA GLU A 50 -3.91 -4.60 0.61
C GLU A 50 -4.12 -5.92 -0.13
N ARG A 51 -3.07 -6.73 -0.24
CA ARG A 51 -3.15 -8.15 -0.60
C ARG A 51 -2.89 -9.03 0.63
N SER A 52 -3.93 -9.34 1.41
CA SER A 52 -3.86 -10.34 2.50
C SER A 52 -4.36 -11.71 2.02
N ALA A 53 -3.74 -12.80 2.48
CA ALA A 53 -4.06 -14.21 2.17
C ALA A 53 -3.71 -14.65 0.73
N VAL A 54 -2.46 -15.05 0.53
CA VAL A 54 -1.91 -15.41 -0.79
C VAL A 54 -1.62 -16.90 -0.86
N ARG A 55 -1.92 -17.51 -2.01
CA ARG A 55 -1.45 -18.86 -2.33
C ARG A 55 0.02 -18.78 -2.73
N GLU A 56 0.77 -19.85 -2.53
CA GLU A 56 2.19 -19.91 -2.97
C GLU A 56 2.38 -19.55 -4.45
N ALA A 57 1.42 -19.94 -5.31
CA ALA A 57 1.43 -19.62 -6.73
C ALA A 57 1.25 -18.12 -7.06
N GLU A 58 0.86 -17.30 -6.09
CA GLU A 58 0.70 -15.85 -6.25
C GLU A 58 1.91 -15.07 -5.74
N LEU A 59 2.93 -15.73 -5.18
CA LEU A 59 4.14 -15.08 -4.71
C LEU A 59 4.90 -14.41 -5.86
N GLN A 60 5.41 -13.22 -5.60
CA GLN A 60 6.07 -12.37 -6.58
C GLN A 60 7.42 -11.89 -6.05
N ALA A 61 8.44 -11.87 -6.91
CA ALA A 61 9.63 -11.09 -6.63
C ALA A 61 9.34 -9.60 -6.89
N LEU A 62 10.05 -8.70 -6.19
CA LEU A 62 9.89 -7.26 -6.37
C LEU A 62 10.42 -6.74 -7.73
N ASP A 63 11.22 -7.53 -8.43
CA ASP A 63 11.67 -7.31 -9.81
C ASP A 63 10.93 -8.20 -10.82
N GLY A 64 9.87 -8.88 -10.38
CA GLY A 64 9.09 -9.81 -11.18
C GLY A 64 8.03 -9.13 -12.07
N PRO A 65 7.33 -9.92 -12.90
CA PRO A 65 6.36 -9.41 -13.88
C PRO A 65 5.23 -8.57 -13.28
N VAL A 66 4.76 -8.91 -12.08
CA VAL A 66 3.71 -8.15 -11.38
C VAL A 66 4.21 -6.77 -10.97
N ALA A 67 5.42 -6.67 -10.43
CA ALA A 67 6.02 -5.39 -10.07
C ALA A 67 6.28 -4.53 -11.31
N MET A 68 6.80 -5.13 -12.38
CA MET A 68 7.00 -4.45 -13.67
C MET A 68 5.67 -3.93 -14.22
N ARG A 69 4.58 -4.70 -14.12
CA ARG A 69 3.27 -4.24 -14.59
C ARG A 69 2.75 -3.05 -13.77
N PHE A 70 2.95 -3.02 -12.46
CA PHE A 70 2.61 -1.84 -11.65
C PHE A 70 3.48 -0.62 -12.00
N ALA A 71 4.78 -0.82 -12.24
CA ALA A 71 5.68 0.23 -12.70
C ALA A 71 5.21 0.84 -14.03
N GLU A 72 4.83 0.01 -15.01
CA GLU A 72 4.25 0.47 -16.27
C GLU A 72 2.96 1.27 -16.05
N LEU A 73 2.03 0.78 -15.23
CA LEU A 73 0.79 1.48 -14.93
C LEU A 73 1.02 2.83 -14.25
N ALA A 74 2.01 2.91 -13.36
CA ALA A 74 2.42 4.17 -12.71
C ALA A 74 2.94 5.17 -13.75
N ALA A 75 3.80 4.71 -14.66
CA ALA A 75 4.37 5.52 -15.74
C ALA A 75 3.34 5.98 -16.77
N GLU A 76 2.47 5.06 -17.23
CA GLU A 76 1.38 5.34 -18.17
C GLU A 76 0.39 6.38 -17.62
N ALA A 77 0.11 6.32 -16.32
CA ALA A 77 -0.80 7.25 -15.65
C ALA A 77 -0.09 8.54 -15.19
N GLY A 78 1.23 8.55 -15.08
CA GLY A 78 2.02 9.67 -14.56
C GLY A 78 1.76 9.96 -13.07
N VAL A 79 1.59 8.92 -12.25
CA VAL A 79 1.25 9.03 -10.82
C VAL A 79 2.23 8.29 -9.93
N TYR A 80 2.33 8.71 -8.66
CA TYR A 80 2.91 7.84 -7.64
C TYR A 80 1.92 6.73 -7.31
N LEU A 81 2.29 5.48 -7.57
CA LEU A 81 1.41 4.33 -7.35
C LEU A 81 1.90 3.51 -6.15
N ILE A 82 1.05 3.33 -5.15
CA ILE A 82 1.32 2.47 -3.99
C ILE A 82 0.57 1.16 -4.20
N ALA A 83 1.31 0.08 -4.47
CA ALA A 83 0.77 -1.18 -4.98
C ALA A 83 1.13 -2.41 -4.13
N PRO A 84 0.19 -3.35 -3.94
CA PRO A 84 0.38 -4.51 -3.07
C PRO A 84 1.20 -5.61 -3.72
N MET A 85 2.07 -6.24 -2.94
CA MET A 85 2.91 -7.36 -3.33
C MET A 85 2.82 -8.51 -2.32
N ALA A 86 2.53 -9.70 -2.82
CA ALA A 86 2.74 -10.97 -2.13
C ALA A 86 4.21 -11.36 -2.30
N GLU A 87 5.10 -10.68 -1.59
CA GLU A 87 6.53 -10.74 -1.86
C GLU A 87 7.12 -12.10 -1.47
N ALA A 88 7.85 -12.74 -2.38
CA ALA A 88 8.72 -13.87 -2.09
C ALA A 88 10.17 -13.41 -1.95
N ASP A 89 10.75 -13.61 -0.77
CA ASP A 89 12.16 -13.34 -0.51
C ASP A 89 12.74 -14.34 0.50
N GLY A 90 13.89 -14.94 0.14
CA GLY A 90 14.59 -15.89 1.00
C GLY A 90 13.76 -17.11 1.43
N GLY A 91 12.83 -17.57 0.58
CA GLY A 91 11.93 -18.68 0.89
C GLY A 91 10.80 -18.33 1.87
N ARG A 92 10.59 -17.04 2.15
CA ARG A 92 9.50 -16.54 2.99
C ARG A 92 8.58 -15.64 2.17
N MET A 93 7.31 -15.61 2.58
CA MET A 93 6.33 -14.67 2.04
C MET A 93 6.26 -13.43 2.94
N TYR A 94 6.10 -12.25 2.33
CA TYR A 94 5.83 -11.01 3.04
C TYR A 94 4.61 -10.31 2.41
N ASN A 95 3.79 -9.70 3.27
CA ASN A 95 2.75 -8.78 2.83
C ASN A 95 3.37 -7.39 2.68
N THR A 96 3.57 -6.97 1.42
CA THR A 96 4.38 -5.82 1.07
C THR A 96 3.56 -4.77 0.32
N GLN A 97 3.84 -3.49 0.57
CA GLN A 97 3.38 -2.38 -0.28
C GLN A 97 4.60 -1.72 -0.91
N VAL A 98 4.52 -1.47 -2.21
CA VAL A 98 5.60 -0.90 -3.01
C VAL A 98 5.17 0.45 -3.57
N VAL A 99 6.07 1.43 -3.56
CA VAL A 99 5.85 2.76 -4.11
C VAL A 99 6.60 2.89 -5.42
N PHE A 100 5.85 3.13 -6.50
CA PHE A 100 6.38 3.44 -7.81
C PHE A 100 6.24 4.94 -8.10
N SER A 101 7.25 5.54 -8.73
CA SER A 101 7.23 6.91 -9.19
C SER A 101 6.43 7.07 -10.50
N PRO A 102 6.11 8.31 -10.91
CA PRO A 102 5.52 8.61 -12.21
C PRO A 102 6.38 8.20 -13.42
N ASP A 103 7.65 7.85 -13.22
CA ASP A 103 8.55 7.33 -14.27
C ASP A 103 8.61 5.78 -14.25
N GLY A 104 7.87 5.14 -13.35
CA GLY A 104 7.86 3.68 -13.15
C GLY A 104 9.00 3.17 -12.26
N GLU A 105 9.78 4.04 -11.62
CA GLU A 105 10.84 3.62 -10.71
C GLU A 105 10.28 3.16 -9.36
N MET A 106 10.73 2.01 -8.85
CA MET A 106 10.45 1.61 -7.47
C MET A 106 11.29 2.45 -6.51
N ILE A 107 10.66 3.37 -5.78
CA ILE A 107 11.35 4.29 -4.87
C ILE A 107 11.29 3.86 -3.40
N HIS A 108 10.38 2.95 -3.06
CA HIS A 108 10.23 2.45 -1.69
C HIS A 108 9.45 1.13 -1.64
N SER A 109 9.68 0.34 -0.60
CA SER A 109 8.87 -0.83 -0.25
C SER A 109 8.77 -0.98 1.27
N TYR A 110 7.62 -1.46 1.75
CA TYR A 110 7.34 -1.67 3.15
C TYR A 110 6.71 -3.06 3.36
N ARG A 111 7.34 -3.87 4.21
CA ARG A 111 6.83 -5.17 4.66
C ARG A 111 6.02 -4.98 5.94
N LYS A 112 4.79 -5.49 5.98
CA LYS A 112 3.89 -5.42 7.14
C LYS A 112 4.57 -5.92 8.41
N VAL A 113 4.66 -5.06 9.43
CA VAL A 113 5.34 -5.39 10.69
C VAL A 113 4.42 -6.21 11.60
N HIS A 114 3.19 -5.77 11.81
CA HIS A 114 2.23 -6.48 12.62
C HIS A 114 1.35 -7.37 11.75
N LEU A 115 1.63 -8.66 11.73
CA LEU A 115 0.82 -9.67 11.05
C LEU A 115 -0.54 -9.82 11.74
N ALA A 116 -1.60 -9.97 10.94
CA ALA A 116 -2.90 -10.33 11.50
C ALA A 116 -2.87 -11.80 11.94
N PRO A 117 -3.71 -12.22 12.92
CA PRO A 117 -3.73 -13.61 13.37
C PRO A 117 -3.95 -14.67 12.28
N CYS A 118 -4.54 -14.29 11.14
CA CYS A 118 -4.73 -15.19 10.00
C CYS A 118 -3.52 -15.27 9.03
N GLU A 119 -2.49 -14.47 9.25
CA GLU A 119 -1.28 -14.39 8.41
C GLU A 119 -0.05 -15.03 9.07
N ASP A 120 -0.05 -15.19 10.41
CA ASP A 120 1.12 -15.63 11.20
C ASP A 120 1.73 -16.97 10.76
N GLU A 121 0.93 -17.87 10.17
CA GLU A 121 1.41 -19.17 9.67
C GLU A 121 1.95 -19.12 8.23
N GLN A 122 1.72 -18.02 7.51
CA GLN A 122 1.97 -17.91 6.07
C GLN A 122 3.00 -16.82 5.72
N ALA A 123 3.02 -15.72 6.47
CA ALA A 123 3.87 -14.57 6.23
C ALA A 123 4.94 -14.42 7.31
N ALA A 124 6.08 -13.84 6.95
CA ALA A 124 7.04 -13.31 7.89
C ALA A 124 6.77 -11.82 8.14
N PRO A 125 7.00 -11.31 9.37
CA PRO A 125 6.84 -9.90 9.67
C PRO A 125 7.98 -9.08 9.05
N GLY A 126 7.68 -7.82 8.73
CA GLY A 126 8.68 -6.79 8.49
C GLY A 126 9.45 -6.42 9.75
N GLU A 127 10.63 -5.83 9.57
CA GLU A 127 11.56 -5.58 10.69
C GLU A 127 11.53 -4.15 11.23
N ARG A 128 10.97 -3.19 10.47
CA ARG A 128 11.00 -1.76 10.82
C ARG A 128 9.88 -0.97 10.19
N PHE A 129 9.57 0.15 10.83
CA PHE A 129 8.84 1.26 10.22
C PHE A 129 9.84 2.24 9.63
N ASP A 130 9.69 2.57 8.35
CA ASP A 130 10.47 3.58 7.66
C ASP A 130 9.58 4.49 6.80
N VAL A 131 10.19 5.56 6.29
CA VAL A 131 9.53 6.66 5.62
C VAL A 131 10.18 6.91 4.27
N PHE A 132 9.42 7.47 3.35
CA PHE A 132 9.87 7.84 2.01
C PHE A 132 9.45 9.26 1.68
N ASP A 133 10.20 9.91 0.80
CA ASP A 133 9.95 11.29 0.39
C ASP A 133 9.16 11.33 -0.92
N LEU A 134 8.04 12.05 -0.91
CA LEU A 134 7.33 12.49 -2.11
C LEU A 134 7.61 13.98 -2.36
N PRO A 135 7.39 14.51 -3.57
CA PRO A 135 7.70 15.91 -3.91
C PRO A 135 7.07 16.96 -2.98
N TRP A 136 5.98 16.59 -2.30
CA TRP A 136 5.21 17.50 -1.44
C TRP A 136 5.42 17.26 0.06
N PHE A 137 5.70 16.02 0.45
CA PHE A 137 5.80 15.63 1.86
C PHE A 137 6.50 14.29 2.04
N ARG A 138 6.99 14.06 3.25
CA ARG A 138 7.42 12.74 3.71
C ARG A 138 6.23 11.89 4.11
N ALA A 139 6.22 10.63 3.69
CA ALA A 139 5.14 9.69 3.93
C ALA A 139 5.64 8.42 4.63
N GLY A 140 4.71 7.68 5.21
CA GLY A 140 4.94 6.36 5.78
C GLY A 140 3.87 5.37 5.32
N LEU A 141 4.18 4.08 5.38
CA LEU A 141 3.25 2.99 5.10
C LEU A 141 2.92 2.23 6.38
N MET A 142 1.65 1.89 6.53
CA MET A 142 1.16 0.90 7.49
C MET A 142 0.24 -0.05 6.71
N ILE A 143 0.18 -1.33 7.05
CA ILE A 143 -0.71 -2.26 6.36
C ILE A 143 -1.69 -2.84 7.38
N CYS A 144 -2.99 -2.60 7.15
CA CYS A 144 -4.10 -3.23 7.86
C CYS A 144 -3.92 -3.36 9.38
N PHE A 145 -3.42 -4.50 9.85
CA PHE A 145 -3.30 -4.82 11.26
C PHE A 145 -2.31 -3.91 12.01
N ASP A 146 -1.34 -3.29 11.31
CA ASP A 146 -0.44 -2.29 11.88
C ASP A 146 -1.17 -1.15 12.61
N ASN A 147 -2.34 -0.75 12.14
CA ASN A 147 -3.12 0.36 12.72
C ASN A 147 -3.70 0.04 14.12
N HIS A 148 -3.78 -1.25 14.49
CA HIS A 148 -4.18 -1.65 15.85
C HIS A 148 -3.16 -1.20 16.91
N PHE A 149 -1.91 -0.98 16.51
CA PHE A 149 -0.81 -0.63 17.39
C PHE A 149 -0.51 0.88 17.30
N PRO A 150 -0.67 1.66 18.39
CA PRO A 150 -0.35 3.09 18.38
C PRO A 150 1.10 3.38 18.00
N GLU A 151 2.00 2.46 18.31
CA GLU A 151 3.43 2.55 18.02
C GLU A 151 3.70 2.67 16.52
N SER A 152 2.91 2.01 15.66
CA SER A 152 3.07 2.06 14.20
C SER A 152 3.00 3.50 13.68
N ALA A 153 1.91 4.20 13.98
CA ALA A 153 1.72 5.59 13.56
C ALA A 153 2.69 6.53 14.27
N ARG A 154 3.02 6.26 15.54
CA ARG A 154 3.97 7.06 16.32
C ARG A 154 5.37 7.00 15.74
N CYS A 155 5.89 5.81 15.42
CA CYS A 155 7.21 5.63 14.83
C CYS A 155 7.35 6.41 13.52
N LEU A 156 6.38 6.28 12.62
CA LEU A 156 6.37 6.98 11.33
C LEU A 156 6.30 8.51 11.50
N ALA A 157 5.46 8.99 12.42
CA ALA A 157 5.35 10.42 12.70
C ALA A 157 6.64 11.00 13.31
N VAL A 158 7.31 10.28 14.21
CA VAL A 158 8.61 10.68 14.77
C VAL A 158 9.69 10.74 13.69
N LEU A 159 9.65 9.86 12.68
CA LEU A 159 10.52 9.90 11.50
C LEU A 159 10.17 11.02 10.50
N GLY A 160 9.12 11.80 10.79
CA GLY A 160 8.73 13.00 10.05
C GLY A 160 7.64 12.77 9.01
N ALA A 161 6.97 11.62 8.99
CA ALA A 161 5.84 11.40 8.09
C ALA A 161 4.70 12.40 8.38
N ARG A 162 4.17 13.01 7.32
CA ARG A 162 3.00 13.90 7.34
C ARG A 162 1.72 13.17 6.94
N VAL A 163 1.86 12.19 6.05
CA VAL A 163 0.78 11.36 5.51
C VAL A 163 1.16 9.90 5.71
N LEU A 164 0.24 9.12 6.26
CA LEU A 164 0.36 7.68 6.40
C LEU A 164 -0.61 7.03 5.41
N PHE A 165 -0.09 6.19 4.52
CA PHE A 165 -0.92 5.38 3.64
C PHE A 165 -1.19 4.04 4.32
N TRP A 166 -2.48 3.73 4.49
CA TRP A 166 -2.95 2.58 5.24
C TRP A 166 -3.95 1.73 4.44
N PRO A 167 -3.46 0.95 3.46
CA PRO A 167 -4.29 -0.03 2.78
C PRO A 167 -4.69 -1.15 3.74
N ALA A 168 -5.95 -1.57 3.64
CA ALA A 168 -6.51 -2.61 4.49
C ALA A 168 -7.41 -3.57 3.71
N TYR A 169 -7.54 -4.78 4.26
CA TYR A 169 -8.43 -5.83 3.79
C TYR A 169 -9.47 -6.20 4.86
N GLY A 170 -10.74 -6.21 4.48
CA GLY A 170 -11.86 -6.62 5.35
C GLY A 170 -12.61 -5.45 5.99
N ASP A 171 -13.45 -5.78 6.97
CA ASP A 171 -14.41 -4.88 7.63
C ASP A 171 -13.95 -4.39 9.02
N LEU A 172 -12.68 -4.59 9.38
CA LEU A 172 -12.08 -4.13 10.63
C LEU A 172 -11.76 -2.62 10.67
N LEU A 173 -12.42 -1.84 9.83
CA LEU A 173 -12.29 -0.39 9.78
C LEU A 173 -13.03 0.22 10.97
N ASP A 174 -12.27 0.71 11.95
CA ASP A 174 -12.77 1.48 13.07
C ASP A 174 -12.35 2.95 12.91
N ARG A 175 -13.31 3.77 12.46
CA ARG A 175 -13.09 5.22 12.25
C ARG A 175 -12.65 5.94 13.54
N GLY A 176 -13.00 5.40 14.71
CA GLY A 176 -12.56 5.94 15.99
C GLY A 176 -11.05 5.80 16.16
N ARG A 177 -10.53 4.59 15.92
CA ARG A 177 -9.09 4.31 15.94
C ARG A 177 -8.32 5.16 14.94
N ASP A 178 -8.80 5.22 13.70
CA ASP A 178 -8.15 5.98 12.63
C ASP A 178 -8.01 7.45 13.02
N ALA A 179 -9.09 8.04 13.54
CA ALA A 179 -9.09 9.43 13.97
C ALA A 179 -8.18 9.68 15.20
N VAL A 180 -8.01 8.69 16.08
CA VAL A 180 -7.06 8.77 17.20
C VAL A 180 -5.62 8.80 16.68
N ARG A 181 -5.25 7.93 15.73
CA ARG A 181 -3.91 7.91 15.12
C ARG A 181 -3.55 9.23 14.46
N CYS A 182 -4.49 9.82 13.71
CA CYS A 182 -4.29 11.13 13.10
C CYS A 182 -4.04 12.22 14.16
N ARG A 183 -4.89 12.28 15.20
CA ARG A 183 -4.85 13.35 16.21
C ARG A 183 -3.62 13.27 17.11
N GLU A 184 -3.26 12.08 17.59
CA GLU A 184 -2.14 11.93 18.53
C GLU A 184 -0.77 12.17 17.85
N ASN A 185 -0.70 11.98 16.53
CA ASN A 185 0.53 12.09 15.74
C ASN A 185 0.59 13.34 14.86
N ASN A 186 -0.50 14.10 14.74
CA ASN A 186 -0.63 15.24 13.84
C ASN A 186 -0.29 14.88 12.37
N VAL A 187 -0.88 13.79 11.89
CA VAL A 187 -0.71 13.24 10.53
C VAL A 187 -2.05 13.08 9.83
N TYR A 188 -2.01 13.01 8.50
CA TYR A 188 -3.12 12.51 7.69
C TYR A 188 -3.01 11.00 7.56
N LEU A 189 -4.15 10.31 7.55
CA LEU A 189 -4.25 8.88 7.26
C LEU A 189 -5.11 8.72 6.01
N VAL A 190 -4.63 7.93 5.05
CA VAL A 190 -5.28 7.62 3.77
C VAL A 190 -5.58 6.15 3.69
#